data_AF-A0A8S2KY80-F1
#
_entry.id   AF-A0A8S2KY80-F1
#
_cell.length_a   1.000
_cell.length_b   1.000
_cell.length_c   1.000
_cell.angle_alpha   90.00
_cell.angle_beta   90.00
_cell.angle_gamma   90.00
#
_symmetry.space_group_name_H-M   'P 1'
#
loop_
_entity.id
_entity.type
_entity.pdbx_description
1 polymer ?
#
loop_
_entity_poly.entity_id
_entity_poly.type
_entity_poly.pdbx_seq_one_letter_code
_entity_poly.pdbx_strand_id
1 'polypeptide(L)'
;PTIASYDVIDDVLYKLISRGGAEHIKLPYIPQSMIPNVMAAYHDHPSSGHFGIKRTWYKLKDRYFWPNMMSTITNYIRSCHQCAKFNIRRRKLPGKLHPITPPDGIFEVIGMDFWGPMSLP
;
A
#
# COMPACT_ATOMS: atom_id res chain seq x y z
N PRO A 1 27.07 0.20 12.68
CA PRO A 1 26.94 0.67 11.27
C PRO A 1 27.51 -0.39 10.31
N THR A 2 26.65 -1.17 9.65
CA THR A 2 27.08 -1.98 8.52
C THR A 2 27.47 -1.02 7.41
N ILE A 3 28.77 -0.90 7.14
CA ILE A 3 29.28 -0.15 6.00
C ILE A 3 28.67 -0.84 4.77
N ALA A 4 27.76 -0.14 4.08
CA ALA A 4 27.27 -0.62 2.81
C ALA A 4 28.44 -0.59 1.83
N SER A 5 28.86 -1.76 1.36
CA SER A 5 29.87 -1.85 0.31
C SER A 5 29.19 -1.72 -1.05
N TYR A 6 29.91 -1.15 -2.02
CA TYR A 6 29.43 -0.92 -3.38
C TYR A 6 30.49 -1.40 -4.38
N ASP A 7 30.03 -1.83 -5.54
CA ASP A 7 30.89 -2.35 -6.61
C ASP A 7 30.34 -1.92 -7.98
N VAL A 8 31.21 -1.73 -8.97
CA VAL A 8 30.81 -1.37 -10.34
C VAL A 8 31.23 -2.49 -11.26
N ILE A 9 30.27 -3.07 -11.98
CA ILE A 9 30.47 -4.22 -12.86
C ILE A 9 29.76 -3.90 -14.17
N ASP A 10 30.48 -3.93 -15.29
CA ASP A 10 29.97 -3.61 -16.62
C ASP A 10 29.19 -2.28 -16.65
N ASP A 11 29.79 -1.23 -16.10
CA ASP A 11 29.22 0.13 -15.95
C ASP A 11 27.92 0.24 -15.13
N VAL A 12 27.56 -0.82 -14.38
CA VAL A 12 26.41 -0.83 -13.47
C VAL A 12 26.90 -0.80 -12.02
N LEU A 13 26.38 0.16 -11.23
CA LEU A 13 26.62 0.24 -9.79
C LEU A 13 25.77 -0.79 -9.04
N TYR A 14 26.40 -1.57 -8.17
CA TYR A 14 25.76 -2.54 -7.29
C TYR A 14 25.97 -2.16 -5.83
N LYS A 15 24.92 -2.35 -5.02
CA LYS A 15 25.02 -2.39 -3.56
C LYS A 15 25.26 -3.82 -3.11
N LEU A 16 26.28 -4.04 -2.29
CA LEU A 16 26.61 -5.32 -1.71
C LEU A 16 25.92 -5.47 -0.35
N ILE A 17 25.18 -6.56 -0.17
CA ILE A 17 24.48 -6.88 1.07
C ILE A 17 24.98 -8.22 1.59
N SER A 18 25.53 -8.25 2.81
CA SER A 18 25.83 -9.49 3.53
C SER A 18 24.57 -9.98 4.25
N ARG A 19 24.17 -11.23 4.00
CA ARG A 19 23.09 -11.90 4.71
C ARG A 19 23.62 -13.17 5.40
N GLY A 20 24.34 -12.98 6.49
CA GLY A 20 24.68 -14.07 7.42
C GLY A 20 25.49 -15.24 6.83
N GLY A 21 26.20 -15.02 5.72
CA GLY A 21 27.04 -16.02 5.04
C GLY A 21 28.22 -15.37 4.33
N ALA A 22 29.07 -16.18 3.70
CA ALA A 22 30.28 -15.72 3.01
C ALA A 22 29.99 -14.95 1.71
N GLU A 23 28.84 -15.18 1.08
CA GLU A 23 28.49 -14.54 -0.19
C GLU A 23 27.71 -13.23 -0.01
N HIS A 24 28.08 -12.24 -0.83
CA HIS A 24 27.40 -10.95 -0.91
C HIS A 24 26.33 -11.00 -2.00
N ILE A 25 25.11 -10.57 -1.67
CA ILE A 25 24.07 -10.31 -2.67
C ILE A 25 24.37 -8.97 -3.34
N LYS A 26 24.43 -8.97 -4.67
CA LYS A 26 24.62 -7.78 -5.50
C LYS A 26 23.27 -7.23 -5.95
N LEU A 27 22.90 -6.03 -5.50
CA LEU A 27 21.67 -5.36 -5.94
C LEU A 27 22.01 -4.20 -6.89
N PRO A 28 21.58 -4.24 -8.17
CA PRO A 28 21.80 -3.13 -9.09
C PRO A 28 21.10 -1.86 -8.60
N TYR A 29 21.83 -0.75 -8.67
CA TYR A 29 21.31 0.59 -8.43
C TYR A 29 20.41 1.01 -9.57
N ILE A 30 19.23 1.54 -9.24
CA ILE A 30 18.27 2.05 -10.22
C ILE A 30 18.34 3.58 -10.25
N PRO A 31 18.74 4.19 -11.39
CA PRO A 31 18.68 5.63 -11.58
C PRO A 31 17.27 6.18 -11.40
N GLN A 32 17.16 7.41 -10.91
CA GLN A 32 15.87 8.04 -10.61
C GLN A 32 14.92 8.07 -11.82
N SER A 33 15.45 8.23 -13.03
CA SER A 33 14.69 8.22 -14.29
C SER A 33 14.06 6.86 -14.62
N MET A 34 14.61 5.75 -14.11
CA MET A 34 14.12 4.39 -14.37
C MET A 34 13.15 3.88 -13.31
N ILE A 35 13.08 4.53 -12.14
CA ILE A 35 12.17 4.15 -11.05
C ILE A 35 10.71 4.05 -11.52
N PRO A 36 10.15 4.99 -12.32
CA PRO A 36 8.77 4.87 -12.79
C PRO A 36 8.52 3.58 -13.58
N ASN A 37 9.47 3.15 -14.41
CA ASN A 37 9.35 1.93 -15.21
C ASN A 37 9.36 0.68 -14.31
N VAL A 38 10.23 0.65 -13.30
CA VAL A 38 10.25 -0.41 -12.30
C VAL A 38 8.93 -0.45 -11.53
N MET A 39 8.41 0.70 -11.11
CA MET A 39 7.13 0.76 -10.39
C MET A 39 5.96 0.31 -11.25
N ALA A 40 5.90 0.72 -12.51
CA ALA A 40 4.87 0.29 -13.45
C ALA A 40 4.89 -1.23 -13.67
N ALA A 41 6.08 -1.84 -13.84
CA ALA A 41 6.20 -3.28 -14.00
C ALA A 41 5.70 -4.06 -12.76
N TYR A 42 5.97 -3.55 -11.56
CA TYR A 42 5.66 -4.26 -10.31
C TYR A 42 4.31 -3.91 -9.68
N HIS A 43 3.66 -2.82 -10.11
CA HIS A 43 2.38 -2.36 -9.57
C HIS A 43 1.27 -2.29 -10.63
N ASP A 44 1.54 -1.68 -11.78
CA ASP A 44 0.50 -1.36 -12.79
C ASP A 44 0.29 -2.45 -13.83
N HIS A 45 1.27 -3.34 -14.02
CA HIS A 45 1.13 -4.45 -14.96
C HIS A 45 -0.09 -5.32 -14.60
N PRO A 46 -0.91 -5.77 -15.57
CA PRO A 46 -2.12 -6.56 -15.28
C PRO A 46 -1.86 -7.82 -14.43
N SER A 47 -0.70 -8.47 -14.62
CA SER A 47 -0.29 -9.63 -13.80
C SER A 47 0.30 -9.28 -12.43
N SER A 48 0.58 -8.00 -12.18
CA SER A 48 1.11 -7.47 -10.91
C SER A 48 0.00 -7.14 -9.89
N GLY A 49 -1.27 -7.18 -10.31
CA GLY A 49 -2.42 -7.18 -9.41
C GLY A 49 -2.52 -6.00 -8.44
N HIS A 50 -1.87 -4.86 -8.73
CA HIS A 50 -1.87 -3.67 -7.88
C HIS A 50 -1.49 -3.95 -6.41
N PHE A 51 -0.43 -4.74 -6.19
CA PHE A 51 0.01 -5.08 -4.84
C PHE A 51 0.23 -3.85 -3.94
N GLY A 52 -0.19 -4.00 -2.68
CA GLY A 52 0.00 -2.97 -1.66
C GLY A 52 1.47 -2.80 -1.26
N ILE A 53 1.75 -1.67 -0.59
CA ILE A 53 3.10 -1.17 -0.26
C ILE A 53 4.06 -2.25 0.24
N LYS A 54 3.68 -3.01 1.27
CA LYS A 54 4.55 -4.04 1.85
C LYS A 54 4.92 -5.12 0.82
N ARG A 55 3.95 -5.64 0.08
CA ARG A 55 4.17 -6.73 -0.88
C ARG A 55 5.02 -6.28 -2.06
N THR A 56 4.82 -5.05 -2.54
CA THR A 56 5.66 -4.43 -3.57
C THR A 56 7.09 -4.24 -3.07
N TRP A 57 7.28 -3.76 -1.83
CA TRP A 57 8.60 -3.65 -1.20
C TRP A 57 9.30 -5.01 -1.08
N TYR A 58 8.62 -6.05 -0.61
CA TYR A 58 9.20 -7.40 -0.51
C TYR A 58 9.66 -7.94 -1.87
N LYS A 59 8.93 -7.63 -2.96
CA LYS A 59 9.32 -8.05 -4.31
C LYS A 59 10.56 -7.33 -4.84
N LEU A 60 10.77 -6.08 -4.43
CA LEU A 60 11.83 -5.21 -4.96
C LEU A 60 13.12 -5.25 -4.13
N LYS A 61 13.01 -5.36 -2.79
CA LYS A 61 14.15 -5.20 -1.86
C LYS A 61 15.31 -6.18 -2.06
N ASP A 62 15.05 -7.31 -2.71
CA ASP A 62 16.02 -8.38 -2.97
C ASP A 62 16.50 -8.39 -4.43
N ARG A 63 16.03 -7.45 -5.27
CA ARG A 63 16.32 -7.39 -6.70
C ARG A 63 16.98 -6.08 -7.14
N TYR A 64 16.65 -4.99 -6.46
CA TYR A 64 17.08 -3.64 -6.84
C TYR A 64 17.42 -2.83 -5.61
N PHE A 65 18.20 -1.79 -5.82
CA PHE A 65 18.47 -0.78 -4.81
C PHE A 65 18.29 0.63 -5.38
N TRP A 66 17.68 1.51 -4.59
CA TRP A 66 17.83 2.95 -4.73
C TRP A 66 17.63 3.60 -3.35
N PRO A 67 18.14 4.81 -3.10
CA PRO A 67 17.88 5.53 -1.86
C PRO A 67 16.38 5.73 -1.62
N ASN A 68 15.94 5.53 -0.38
CA ASN A 68 14.55 5.78 0.04
C ASN A 68 13.46 4.92 -0.64
N MET A 69 13.77 3.68 -1.06
CA MET A 69 12.82 2.79 -1.75
C MET A 69 11.42 2.73 -1.12
N MET A 70 11.34 2.57 0.20
CA MET A 70 10.05 2.46 0.89
C MET A 70 9.20 3.73 0.73
N SER A 71 9.82 4.92 0.78
CA SER A 71 9.13 6.19 0.59
C SER A 71 8.63 6.33 -0.84
N THR A 72 9.49 6.04 -1.82
CA THR A 72 9.14 6.06 -3.25
C THR A 72 7.97 5.11 -3.57
N ILE A 73 8.06 3.86 -3.11
CA ILE A 73 7.00 2.84 -3.29
C ILE A 73 5.69 3.29 -2.63
N THR A 74 5.78 3.84 -1.41
CA THR A 74 4.61 4.34 -0.67
C THR A 74 3.91 5.46 -1.42
N ASN A 75 4.66 6.45 -1.90
CA ASN A 75 4.11 7.59 -2.60
C ASN A 75 3.46 7.17 -3.92
N TYR A 76 4.14 6.32 -4.70
CA TYR A 76 3.63 5.80 -5.96
C TYR A 76 2.30 5.05 -5.79
N ILE A 77 2.21 4.13 -4.83
CA ILE A 77 1.01 3.34 -4.61
C ILE A 77 -0.12 4.20 -4.03
N ARG A 78 0.19 5.20 -3.20
CA ARG A 78 -0.80 6.15 -2.68
C ARG A 78 -1.37 7.06 -3.76
N SER A 79 -0.62 7.36 -4.81
CA SER A 79 -1.10 8.14 -5.97
C SER A 79 -1.79 7.29 -7.03
N CYS A 80 -1.83 5.95 -6.89
CA CYS A 80 -2.50 5.07 -7.86
C CYS A 80 -4.03 5.26 -7.81
N HIS A 81 -4.62 5.73 -8.91
CA HIS A 81 -6.05 5.96 -9.02
C HIS A 81 -6.87 4.67 -8.88
N GLN A 82 -6.42 3.56 -9.50
CA GLN A 82 -7.11 2.28 -9.43
C GLN A 82 -7.17 1.76 -7.99
N CYS A 83 -6.04 1.79 -7.28
CA CYS A 83 -6.02 1.46 -5.86
C CYS A 83 -6.90 2.39 -5.04
N ALA A 84 -6.86 3.71 -5.29
CA ALA A 84 -7.71 4.64 -4.53
C ALA A 84 -9.21 4.39 -4.74
N LYS A 85 -9.61 3.94 -5.95
CA LYS A 85 -11.01 3.66 -6.32
C LYS A 85 -11.51 2.33 -5.74
N PHE A 86 -10.71 1.28 -5.79
CA PHE A 86 -11.16 -0.08 -5.45
C PHE A 86 -10.72 -0.57 -4.07
N ASN A 87 -9.69 0.04 -3.48
CA ASN A 87 -9.22 -0.39 -2.17
C ASN A 87 -10.19 0.12 -1.11
N ILE A 88 -10.91 -0.82 -0.47
CA ILE A 88 -11.74 -0.55 0.69
C ILE A 88 -10.81 0.00 1.77
N ARG A 89 -10.79 1.32 1.93
CA ARG A 89 -10.17 1.93 3.11
C ARG A 89 -10.90 1.30 4.28
N ARG A 90 -10.18 0.50 5.09
CA ARG A 90 -10.65 0.11 6.41
C ARG A 90 -10.90 1.41 7.14
N ARG A 91 -12.16 1.86 7.14
CA ARG A 91 -12.56 3.03 7.90
C ARG A 91 -12.11 2.75 9.32
N LYS A 92 -11.68 3.79 10.04
CA LYS A 92 -11.58 3.67 11.50
C LYS A 92 -12.88 3.04 11.98
N LEU A 93 -12.80 2.22 13.03
CA LEU A 93 -14.00 1.71 13.67
C LEU A 93 -14.98 2.88 13.80
N PRO A 94 -16.26 2.72 13.38
CA PRO A 94 -17.23 3.77 13.56
C PRO A 94 -17.12 4.28 14.99
N GLY A 95 -17.23 5.61 15.17
CA GLY A 95 -17.21 6.20 16.49
C GLY A 95 -18.24 5.54 17.40
N LYS A 96 -18.16 5.82 18.71
CA LYS A 96 -19.20 5.34 19.63
C LYS A 96 -20.56 5.82 19.10
N LEU A 97 -21.56 4.94 19.13
CA LEU A 97 -22.94 5.35 18.89
C LEU A 97 -23.26 6.48 19.88
N HIS A 98 -23.94 7.52 19.40
CA HIS A 98 -24.52 8.55 20.25
C HIS A 98 -25.95 8.10 20.57
N PRO A 99 -26.20 7.50 21.74
CA PRO A 99 -27.55 7.09 22.10
C PRO A 99 -28.44 8.33 22.17
N ILE A 100 -29.68 8.16 21.72
CA ILE A 100 -30.74 9.16 21.90
C ILE A 100 -31.10 9.15 23.39
N THR A 101 -31.15 10.33 24.02
CA THR A 101 -31.60 10.45 25.41
C THR A 101 -33.06 9.98 25.50
N PRO A 102 -33.40 9.10 26.45
CA PRO A 102 -34.79 8.72 26.68
C PRO A 102 -35.64 9.97 26.99
N PRO A 103 -36.87 10.07 26.42
CA PRO A 103 -37.80 11.11 26.84
C PRO A 103 -38.24 10.92 28.31
N ASP A 104 -38.58 12.03 28.98
CA ASP A 104 -39.04 12.03 30.37
C ASP A 104 -40.54 11.67 30.47
N GLY A 105 -41.29 11.91 29.39
CA GLY A 105 -42.72 11.69 29.30
C GLY A 105 -43.16 10.67 28.25
N ILE A 106 -44.39 10.18 28.40
CA ILE A 106 -45.05 9.35 27.38
C ILE A 106 -45.31 10.18 26.11
N PHE A 107 -45.13 9.56 24.94
CA PHE A 107 -45.38 10.15 23.62
C PHE A 107 -44.52 11.36 23.20
N GLU A 108 -43.43 11.68 23.91
CA GLU A 108 -42.55 12.81 23.55
C GLU A 108 -41.69 12.54 22.31
N VAL A 109 -41.39 11.27 22.01
CA VAL A 109 -40.60 10.86 20.83
C VAL A 109 -41.30 9.68 20.15
N ILE A 110 -41.51 9.78 18.83
CA ILE A 110 -42.11 8.73 17.99
C ILE A 110 -41.12 8.41 16.86
N GLY A 111 -40.68 7.15 16.79
CA GLY A 111 -39.91 6.64 15.65
C GLY A 111 -40.86 6.07 14.59
N MET A 112 -40.71 6.52 13.35
CA MET A 112 -41.49 6.04 12.20
C MET A 112 -40.52 5.61 11.10
N ASP A 113 -40.76 4.43 10.50
CA ASP A 113 -40.01 3.95 9.34
C ASP A 113 -40.97 3.26 8.37
N PHE A 114 -40.61 3.23 7.09
CA PHE A 114 -41.38 2.55 6.07
C PHE A 114 -40.85 1.14 5.87
N TRP A 115 -41.75 0.16 5.83
CA TRP A 115 -41.42 -1.20 5.42
C TRP A 115 -41.76 -1.42 3.94
N GLY A 116 -40.81 -1.88 3.12
CA GLY A 116 -41.07 -2.22 1.73
C GLY A 116 -39.84 -2.50 0.87
N PRO A 117 -40.04 -2.87 -0.41
CA PRO A 117 -41.33 -3.01 -1.10
C PRO A 117 -42.08 -4.29 -0.72
N MET A 118 -43.39 -4.20 -0.57
CA MET A 118 -44.27 -5.36 -0.40
C MET A 118 -44.80 -5.78 -1.77
N SER A 119 -44.72 -7.08 -2.08
CA SER A 119 -45.41 -7.63 -3.26
C SER A 119 -46.91 -7.38 -3.11
N LEU A 120 -47.53 -6.84 -4.16
CA LEU A 120 -48.99 -6.75 -4.23
C LEU A 120 -49.58 -8.18 -4.27
N PRO A 121 -50.73 -8.43 -3.61
CA PRO A 121 -51.43 -9.71 -3.71
C PRO A 121 -51.92 -9.99 -5.14
#